data_AF-A0A506WY93-F1
#
_entry.id   AF-A0A506WY93-F1
#
_cell.length_a   1.000
_cell.length_b   1.000
_cell.length_c   1.000
_cell.angle_alpha   90.00
_cell.angle_beta   90.00
_cell.angle_gamma   90.00
#
_symmetry.space_group_name_H-M   'P 1'
#
loop_
_entity.id
_entity.type
_entity.pdbx_description
1 polymer ?
#
loop_
_entity_poly.entity_id
_entity_poly.type
_entity_poly.pdbx_seq_one_letter_code
_entity_poly.pdbx_strand_id
1 'polypeptide(L)'
;SLDRVARAGIAEVAEAVPDAVGESIVRRVRAEVWGREMPDAPHIPAGAGFAAVSLGFLGEDAVTSYETGPWTRLTTRRGHILVKRRAWTLSR
;
A
#
# COMPACT_ATOMS: atom_id res chain seq x y z
N SER A 1 -10.80 5.09 -0.88
CA SER A 1 -9.98 5.71 0.19
C SER A 1 -8.84 4.77 0.58
N LEU A 2 -7.77 5.31 1.17
CA LEU A 2 -6.63 4.51 1.68
C LEU A 2 -7.05 3.49 2.75
N ASP A 3 -7.95 3.87 3.65
CA ASP A 3 -8.48 2.98 4.70
C ASP A 3 -9.20 1.76 4.09
N ARG A 4 -10.08 1.98 3.10
CA ARG A 4 -10.78 0.90 2.40
C ARG A 4 -9.82 -0.10 1.75
N VAL A 5 -8.82 0.41 1.04
CA VAL A 5 -7.82 -0.44 0.38
C VAL A 5 -7.00 -1.23 1.41
N ALA A 6 -6.60 -0.59 2.51
CA ALA A 6 -5.88 -1.25 3.59
C ALA A 6 -6.68 -2.42 4.18
N ARG A 7 -7.95 -2.19 4.52
CA ARG A 7 -8.84 -3.21 5.11
C ARG A 7 -9.09 -4.36 4.15
N ALA A 8 -9.33 -4.06 2.87
CA ALA A 8 -9.49 -5.09 1.85
C ALA A 8 -8.23 -5.96 1.73
N GLY A 9 -7.04 -5.33 1.71
CA GLY A 9 -5.78 -6.07 1.65
C GLY A 9 -5.51 -6.91 2.91
N ILE A 10 -5.88 -6.44 4.11
CA ILE A 10 -5.76 -7.22 5.35
C ILE A 10 -6.66 -8.46 5.29
N ALA A 11 -7.92 -8.30 4.88
CA ALA A 11 -8.87 -9.40 4.75
C ALA A 11 -8.37 -10.43 3.73
N GLU A 12 -7.92 -9.98 2.55
CA GLU A 12 -7.43 -10.88 1.51
C GLU A 12 -6.18 -11.67 1.94
N VAL A 13 -5.23 -11.03 2.64
CA VAL A 13 -4.08 -11.74 3.22
C VAL A 13 -4.54 -12.77 4.25
N ALA A 14 -5.54 -12.46 5.08
CA ALA A 14 -6.06 -13.38 6.08
C ALA A 14 -6.76 -14.58 5.45
N GLU A 15 -7.50 -14.40 4.35
CA GLU A 15 -8.16 -15.48 3.61
C GLU A 15 -7.17 -16.36 2.83
N ALA A 16 -6.11 -15.76 2.27
CA ALA A 16 -5.16 -16.45 1.42
C ALA A 16 -4.04 -17.19 2.18
N VAL A 17 -3.90 -16.96 3.49
CA VAL A 17 -2.87 -17.58 4.34
C VAL A 17 -3.52 -18.58 5.31
N PRO A 18 -3.47 -19.89 5.01
CA PRO A 18 -3.85 -20.94 5.97
C PRO A 18 -3.00 -20.92 7.26
N ASP A 19 -3.52 -21.51 8.34
CA ASP A 19 -2.85 -21.54 9.65
C ASP A 19 -1.49 -22.29 9.65
N ALA A 20 -1.29 -23.21 8.71
CA ALA A 20 -0.11 -24.11 8.68
C ALA A 20 0.97 -23.70 7.66
N VAL A 21 0.93 -22.48 7.12
CA VAL A 21 1.84 -22.10 6.03
C VAL A 21 3.13 -21.44 6.54
N GLY A 22 4.26 -21.84 5.94
CA GLY A 22 5.57 -21.25 6.23
C GLY A 22 5.70 -19.78 5.77
N GLU A 23 6.64 -19.08 6.39
CA GLU A 23 6.91 -17.64 6.20
C GLU A 23 7.07 -17.21 4.72
N SER A 24 7.63 -18.08 3.88
CA SER A 24 7.87 -17.79 2.46
C SER A 24 6.58 -17.52 1.67
N ILE A 25 5.50 -18.26 1.97
CA ILE A 25 4.21 -18.09 1.30
C ILE A 25 3.52 -16.84 1.83
N VAL A 26 3.57 -16.59 3.15
CA VAL A 26 3.03 -15.36 3.75
C VAL A 26 3.67 -14.13 3.11
N ARG A 27 4.99 -14.13 2.94
CA ARG A 27 5.73 -13.05 2.31
C ARG A 27 5.29 -12.84 0.85
N ARG A 28 5.09 -13.93 0.09
CA ARG A 28 4.63 -13.87 -1.30
C ARG A 28 3.23 -13.26 -1.40
N VAL A 29 2.28 -13.75 -0.59
CA VAL A 29 0.90 -13.24 -0.56
C VAL A 29 0.88 -11.76 -0.21
N ARG A 30 1.61 -11.34 0.83
CA ARG A 30 1.72 -9.92 1.19
C ARG A 30 2.31 -9.07 0.06
N ALA A 31 3.35 -9.56 -0.62
CA ALA A 31 3.95 -8.84 -1.73
C ALA A 31 2.97 -8.66 -2.89
N GLU A 32 2.17 -9.69 -3.20
CA GLU A 32 1.13 -9.64 -4.22
C GLU A 32 -0.01 -8.70 -3.83
N VAL A 33 -0.52 -8.82 -2.60
CA VAL A 33 -1.66 -8.01 -2.13
C VAL A 33 -1.29 -6.55 -1.99
N TRP A 34 -0.19 -6.26 -1.30
CA TRP A 34 0.22 -4.88 -1.02
C TRP A 34 0.98 -4.24 -2.17
N GLY A 35 1.48 -5.02 -3.13
CA GLY A 35 2.15 -4.51 -4.33
C GLY A 35 1.20 -3.99 -5.42
N ARG A 36 -0.09 -4.35 -5.39
CA ARG A 36 -1.09 -3.89 -6.35
C ARG A 36 -1.31 -2.38 -6.26
N GLU A 37 -1.44 -1.71 -7.41
CA GLU A 37 -1.76 -0.29 -7.45
C GLU A 37 -3.21 -0.04 -6.99
N MET A 38 -3.44 1.12 -6.38
CA MET A 38 -4.77 1.56 -5.98
C MET A 38 -5.60 1.95 -7.21
N PRO A 39 -6.88 1.51 -7.31
CA PRO A 39 -7.73 1.82 -8.47
C PRO A 39 -7.88 3.33 -8.73
N ASP A 40 -8.03 4.10 -7.66
CA ASP A 40 -8.27 5.55 -7.73
C ASP A 40 -6.98 6.38 -7.66
N ALA A 41 -5.82 5.73 -7.55
CA ALA A 41 -4.52 6.37 -7.37
C ALA A 41 -3.42 5.53 -8.04
N PRO A 42 -3.29 5.63 -9.38
CA PRO A 42 -2.26 4.93 -10.14
C PRO A 42 -0.87 5.18 -9.56
N HIS A 43 0.01 4.17 -9.60
CA HIS A 43 1.38 4.22 -9.05
C HIS A 43 1.51 4.27 -7.53
N ILE A 44 0.40 4.33 -6.78
CA ILE A 44 0.42 4.17 -5.32
C ILE A 44 0.01 2.74 -4.98
N PRO A 45 0.90 1.92 -4.38
CA PRO A 45 0.59 0.55 -4.02
C PRO A 45 -0.35 0.50 -2.81
N ALA A 46 -1.18 -0.54 -2.74
CA ALA A 46 -2.10 -0.81 -1.63
C ALA A 46 -1.38 -0.86 -0.27
N GLY A 47 -0.11 -1.28 -0.25
CA GLY A 47 0.75 -1.26 0.92
C GLY A 47 0.93 0.12 1.55
N ALA A 48 0.79 1.21 0.79
CA ALA A 48 0.81 2.57 1.33
C ALA A 48 -0.40 2.83 2.23
N GLY A 49 -1.58 2.32 1.84
CA GLY A 49 -2.78 2.34 2.67
C GLY A 49 -2.63 1.49 3.93
N PHE A 50 -2.11 0.27 3.78
CA PHE A 50 -1.83 -0.62 4.91
C PHE A 50 -0.91 0.04 5.95
N ALA A 51 0.19 0.65 5.50
CA ALA A 51 1.10 1.38 6.38
C ALA A 51 0.41 2.58 7.06
N ALA A 52 -0.35 3.38 6.31
CA ALA A 52 -1.05 4.53 6.87
C ALA A 52 -2.08 4.17 7.94
N VAL A 53 -2.82 3.06 7.77
CA VAL A 53 -3.74 2.54 8.79
C VAL A 53 -2.96 2.01 9.99
N SER A 54 -1.97 1.15 9.76
CA SER A 54 -1.23 0.47 10.83
C SER A 54 -0.45 1.44 11.73
N LEU A 55 0.00 2.56 11.16
CA LEU A 55 0.70 3.63 11.88
C LEU A 55 -0.26 4.69 12.47
N GLY A 56 -1.56 4.59 12.24
CA GLY A 56 -2.55 5.56 12.74
C GLY A 56 -2.50 6.93 12.05
N PHE A 57 -1.97 7.00 10.82
CA PHE A 57 -1.83 8.28 10.09
C PHE A 57 -3.15 8.73 9.45
N LEU A 58 -4.10 7.82 9.21
CA LEU A 58 -5.41 8.15 8.63
C LEU A 58 -6.42 8.69 9.67
N GLY A 59 -7.31 9.56 9.20
CA GLY A 59 -8.36 10.24 9.96
C GLY A 59 -9.27 11.00 8.99
N GLU A 60 -9.99 12.02 9.45
CA GLU A 60 -11.02 12.68 8.62
C GLU A 60 -10.44 13.64 7.56
N ASP A 61 -9.21 14.12 7.76
CA ASP A 61 -8.56 15.01 6.81
C ASP A 61 -8.21 14.31 5.48
N ALA A 62 -8.21 15.11 4.41
CA ALA A 62 -7.74 14.66 3.10
C ALA A 62 -6.26 14.26 3.14
N VAL A 63 -5.90 13.26 2.32
CA VAL A 63 -4.52 12.85 2.10
C VAL A 63 -3.99 13.53 0.83
N THR A 64 -2.89 14.27 0.96
CA THR A 64 -2.26 14.97 -0.17
C THR A 64 -1.06 14.17 -0.69
N SER A 65 -0.94 14.02 -1.99
CA SER A 65 0.23 13.42 -2.64
C SER A 65 1.20 14.49 -3.14
N TYR A 66 2.49 14.20 -3.01
CA TYR A 66 3.58 14.97 -3.61
C TYR A 66 4.54 14.01 -4.31
N GLU A 67 5.11 14.42 -5.44
CA GLU A 67 6.02 13.58 -6.20
C GLU A 67 7.36 14.27 -6.46
N THR A 68 8.45 13.51 -6.36
CA THR A 68 9.79 13.95 -6.77
C THR A 68 10.63 12.76 -7.20
N GLY A 69 11.12 12.78 -8.43
CA GLY A 69 11.86 11.66 -9.02
C GLY A 69 11.08 10.34 -8.87
N PRO A 70 11.67 9.26 -8.33
CA PRO A 70 10.97 7.98 -8.15
C PRO A 70 10.10 7.94 -6.89
N TRP A 71 9.95 9.03 -6.13
CA TRP A 71 9.28 9.02 -4.84
C TRP A 71 7.92 9.70 -4.91
N THR A 72 6.92 9.06 -4.29
CA THR A 72 5.62 9.64 -3.97
C THR A 72 5.50 9.73 -2.45
N ARG A 73 5.15 10.91 -1.93
CA ARG A 73 4.88 11.15 -0.51
C ARG A 73 3.39 11.38 -0.31
N LEU A 74 2.75 10.52 0.47
CA LEU A 74 1.41 10.75 1.00
C LEU A 74 1.51 11.49 2.32
N THR A 75 0.82 12.61 2.43
CA THR A 75 0.86 13.50 3.60
C THR A 75 -0.49 13.56 4.27
N THR A 76 -0.48 13.35 5.58
CA THR A 76 -1.63 13.53 6.48
C THR A 76 -1.21 14.47 7.62
N ARG A 77 -2.16 14.90 8.46
CA ARG A 77 -1.80 15.66 9.68
C ARG A 77 -0.99 14.85 10.70
N ARG A 78 -1.15 13.52 10.71
CA ARG A 78 -0.55 12.62 11.72
C ARG A 78 0.77 11.99 11.28
N GLY A 79 1.16 12.14 10.02
CA GLY A 79 2.40 11.59 9.50
C GLY A 79 2.44 11.48 7.98
N HIS A 80 3.54 10.91 7.49
CA HIS A 80 3.82 10.77 6.06
C HIS A 80 4.17 9.33 5.70
N ILE A 81 3.74 8.89 4.52
CA ILE A 81 4.16 7.64 3.90
C ILE A 81 4.97 7.99 2.65
N LEU A 82 6.15 7.39 2.51
CA LEU A 82 7.00 7.50 1.33
C LEU A 82 6.96 6.18 0.57
N VAL A 83 6.66 6.28 -0.72
CA VAL A 83 6.62 5.15 -1.64
C VAL A 83 7.65 5.39 -2.72
N LYS A 84 8.50 4.39 -2.98
CA LYS A 84 9.33 4.36 -4.18
C LYS A 84 8.52 3.73 -5.31
N ARG A 85 8.18 4.52 -6.32
CA ARG A 85 7.55 4.02 -7.55
C ARG A 85 8.47 3.01 -8.21
N ARG A 86 7.88 1.94 -8.74
CA ARG A 86 8.64 1.00 -9.57
C ARG A 86 9.15 1.76 -10.79
N ALA A 87 10.40 1.54 -11.17
CA ALA A 87 10.94 2.15 -12.38
C ALA A 87 10.06 1.74 -13.56
N TRP A 88 9.61 2.72 -14.34
CA TRP A 88 8.97 2.45 -15.61
C TRP A 88 10.03 1.85 -16.53
N THR A 89 9.79 0.63 -17.02
CA THR A 89 10.56 0.11 -18.14
C THR A 89 9.83 0.57 -19.40
N LEU A 90 10.49 1.36 -20.24
CA LEU A 90 10.11 1.46 -21.64
C LEU A 90 10.26 0.05 -22.23
N SER A 91 9.15 -0.68 -22.34
CA SER A 91 9.11 -1.77 -23.32
C SER A 91 9.26 -1.11 -24.69
N ARG A 92 10.42 -1.34 -25.32
CA ARG A 92 10.61 -1.12 -26.75
C ARG A 92 9.82 -2.14 -27.55
#